data_AF-A0AAU9V183-F1
#
_entry.id   AF-A0AAU9V183-F1
#
_cell.length_a   1.000
_cell.length_b   1.000
_cell.length_c   1.000
_cell.angle_alpha   90.00
_cell.angle_beta   90.00
_cell.angle_gamma   90.00
#
_symmetry.space_group_name_H-M   'P 1'
#
loop_
_entity.id
_entity.type
_entity.pdbx_description
1 polymer ?
#
loop_
_entity_poly.entity_id
_entity_poly.type
_entity_poly.pdbx_seq_one_letter_code
_entity_poly.pdbx_strand_id
1 'polypeptide(L)'
;MKIGKFKQTQTRNGGQNAPLSTPAAVPEVNGSRPTFKPVTVLEDLQAVRCAEFHPNGKLYAVGSNTKTLRICTYPKIDDVK
;
A
#
# COMPACT_ATOMS: atom_id res chain seq x y z
N MET A 1 47.07 17.82 12.90
CA MET A 1 45.66 18.23 13.10
C MET A 1 44.79 17.24 12.35
N LYS A 2 43.93 16.47 13.03
CA LYS A 2 43.31 15.24 12.52
C LYS A 2 41.85 15.49 12.14
N ILE A 3 41.46 15.01 10.95
CA ILE A 3 40.10 15.05 10.39
C ILE A 3 39.13 14.29 11.31
N GLY A 4 38.08 14.96 11.76
CA GLY A 4 37.04 14.41 12.62
C GLY A 4 36.08 13.47 11.87
N LYS A 5 35.80 12.31 12.47
CA LYS A 5 34.80 11.34 12.00
C LYS A 5 33.40 11.71 12.53
N PHE A 6 32.41 11.75 11.65
CA PHE A 6 30.99 11.78 12.03
C PHE A 6 30.57 10.42 12.61
N LYS A 7 29.97 10.41 13.80
CA LYS A 7 29.34 9.23 14.41
C LYS A 7 27.84 9.24 14.14
N GLN A 8 27.33 8.07 13.79
CA GLN A 8 25.91 7.75 13.63
C GLN A 8 25.20 7.79 15.00
N THR A 9 24.12 8.55 15.10
CA THR A 9 23.29 8.68 16.31
C THR A 9 22.35 7.49 16.43
N GLN A 10 22.40 6.83 17.59
CA GLN A 10 21.59 5.70 18.00
C GLN A 10 20.26 6.22 18.61
N THR A 11 19.13 5.93 17.95
CA THR A 11 17.79 6.31 18.43
C THR A 11 17.29 5.31 19.48
N ARG A 12 17.05 5.77 20.71
CA ARG A 12 16.46 4.98 21.80
C ARG A 12 14.95 4.90 21.64
N ASN A 13 14.41 3.73 21.31
CA ASN A 13 12.98 3.43 21.41
C ASN A 13 12.66 2.86 22.80
N GLY A 14 11.82 3.56 23.56
CA GLY A 14 11.19 3.06 24.79
C GLY A 14 10.02 2.14 24.43
N GLY A 15 9.92 1.01 25.14
CA GLY A 15 9.15 -0.15 24.74
C GLY A 15 7.64 -0.05 24.92
N GLN A 16 6.93 -0.58 23.92
CA GLN A 16 5.69 -1.33 24.10
C GLN A 16 5.80 -2.55 23.17
N ASN A 17 5.96 -3.72 23.76
CA ASN A 17 5.86 -5.01 23.06
C ASN A 17 4.39 -5.21 22.66
N ALA A 18 3.98 -4.68 21.51
CA ALA A 18 2.78 -5.17 20.85
C ALA A 18 3.16 -6.52 20.21
N PRO A 19 2.46 -7.63 20.53
CA PRO A 19 2.71 -8.88 19.82
C PRO A 19 2.42 -8.63 18.34
N LEU A 20 3.45 -8.78 17.51
CA LEU A 20 3.30 -8.88 16.07
C LEU A 20 2.35 -10.05 15.85
N SER A 21 1.10 -9.74 15.51
CA SER A 21 0.09 -10.75 15.27
C SER A 21 0.60 -11.60 14.12
N THR A 22 1.05 -12.83 14.43
CA THR A 22 1.15 -13.88 13.45
C THR A 22 -0.18 -13.91 12.71
N PRO A 23 -0.22 -13.90 11.37
CA PRO A 23 -1.48 -14.08 10.67
C PRO A 23 -2.05 -15.41 11.17
N ALA A 24 -3.13 -15.31 11.95
CA ALA A 24 -3.82 -16.45 12.50
C ALA A 24 -4.10 -17.39 11.33
N ALA A 25 -3.81 -18.69 11.52
CA ALA A 25 -4.10 -19.72 10.56
C ALA A 25 -5.54 -19.53 10.06
N VAL A 26 -5.67 -19.11 8.80
CA VAL A 26 -6.96 -19.02 8.13
C VAL A 26 -7.57 -20.43 8.19
N PRO A 27 -8.85 -20.58 8.59
CA PRO A 27 -9.49 -21.88 8.51
C PRO A 27 -9.35 -22.35 7.07
N GLU A 28 -8.75 -23.52 6.86
CA GLU A 28 -8.64 -24.14 5.54
C GLU A 28 -10.05 -24.51 5.06
N VAL A 29 -10.75 -23.54 4.49
CA VAL A 29 -11.91 -23.78 3.66
C VAL A 29 -11.39 -24.59 2.49
N ASN A 30 -11.96 -25.78 2.32
CA ASN A 30 -11.66 -26.76 1.27
C ASN A 30 -12.11 -26.24 -0.12
N GLY A 31 -11.57 -25.09 -0.52
CA GLY A 31 -11.84 -24.34 -1.73
C GLY A 31 -10.60 -23.52 -2.07
N SER A 32 -10.27 -23.45 -3.36
CA SER A 32 -9.04 -22.82 -3.87
C SER A 32 -8.73 -21.49 -3.18
N ARG A 33 -7.47 -21.27 -2.79
CA ARG A 33 -7.00 -19.99 -2.23
C ARG A 33 -7.47 -18.83 -3.14
N PRO A 34 -8.03 -17.75 -2.58
CA PRO A 34 -8.43 -16.59 -3.38
C PRO A 34 -7.29 -16.12 -4.27
N THR A 35 -7.58 -15.87 -5.54
CA THR A 35 -6.62 -15.31 -6.49
C THR A 35 -6.99 -13.85 -6.75
N PHE A 36 -5.97 -13.02 -6.90
CA PHE A 36 -6.14 -11.60 -7.19
C PHE A 36 -5.57 -11.32 -8.58
N LYS A 37 -6.31 -10.53 -9.36
CA LYS A 37 -5.89 -10.09 -10.68
C LYS A 37 -5.65 -8.59 -10.66
N PRO A 38 -4.50 -8.09 -11.12
CA PRO A 38 -4.31 -6.65 -11.28
C PRO A 38 -5.25 -6.14 -12.36
N VAL A 39 -6.04 -5.11 -12.03
CA VAL A 39 -7.04 -4.53 -12.94
C VAL A 39 -6.59 -3.19 -13.55
N THR A 40 -5.78 -2.43 -12.81
CA THR A 40 -5.20 -1.17 -13.28
C THR A 40 -3.83 -0.97 -12.65
N VAL A 41 -2.87 -0.43 -13.41
CA VAL A 41 -1.58 0.04 -12.92
C VAL A 41 -1.53 1.55 -13.13
N LEU A 42 -1.17 2.30 -12.07
CA LEU A 42 -1.03 3.74 -12.11
C LEU A 42 0.39 4.12 -11.71
N GLU A 43 1.09 4.78 -12.63
CA GLU A 43 2.43 5.31 -12.41
C GLU A 43 2.39 6.82 -12.18
N ASP A 44 3.26 7.30 -11.30
CA ASP A 44 3.46 8.71 -10.98
C ASP A 44 4.95 8.97 -10.73
N LEU A 45 5.38 10.23 -10.90
CA LEU A 45 6.78 10.65 -10.71
C LEU A 45 7.16 10.77 -9.22
N GLN A 46 6.16 10.72 -8.32
CA GLN A 46 6.36 10.72 -6.87
C GLN A 46 5.46 9.67 -6.20
N ALA A 47 5.67 9.47 -4.90
CA ALA A 47 4.91 8.49 -4.14
C ALA A 47 3.40 8.78 -4.14
N VAL A 48 2.61 7.72 -4.37
CA VAL A 48 1.18 7.67 -4.08
C VAL A 48 1.00 7.54 -2.57
N ARG A 49 0.08 8.33 -1.99
CA ARG A 49 -0.14 8.39 -0.53
C ARG A 49 -1.54 8.01 -0.09
N CYS A 50 -2.51 8.12 -0.99
CA CYS A 50 -3.88 7.74 -0.72
C CYS A 50 -4.54 7.14 -1.95
N ALA A 51 -5.47 6.23 -1.69
CA ALA A 51 -6.44 5.74 -2.64
C ALA A 51 -7.77 5.55 -1.91
N GLU A 52 -8.87 5.96 -2.54
CA GLU A 52 -10.22 5.79 -2.00
C GLU A 52 -11.17 5.36 -3.11
N PHE A 53 -12.07 4.44 -2.81
CA PHE A 53 -13.13 4.04 -3.72
C PHE A 53 -14.39 4.84 -3.43
N HIS A 54 -15.03 5.33 -4.49
CA HIS A 54 -16.38 5.86 -4.35
C HIS A 54 -17.31 4.73 -3.85
N PRO A 55 -18.29 5.00 -2.97
CA PRO A 55 -19.12 3.96 -2.34
C PRO A 55 -19.84 3.00 -3.31
N ASN A 56 -20.11 3.43 -4.54
CA ASN A 56 -20.71 2.58 -5.58
C ASN A 56 -19.73 1.66 -6.32
N GLY A 57 -18.42 1.75 -6.05
CA GLY A 57 -17.36 0.92 -6.65
C GLY A 57 -17.01 1.22 -8.12
N LYS A 58 -17.61 2.23 -8.76
CA LYS A 58 -17.38 2.53 -10.18
C LYS A 58 -16.20 3.47 -10.43
N LEU A 59 -15.80 4.21 -9.41
CA LEU A 59 -14.75 5.21 -9.46
C LEU A 59 -13.80 5.02 -8.28
N TYR A 60 -12.56 5.41 -8.46
CA TYR A 60 -11.60 5.53 -7.38
C TYR A 60 -10.72 6.77 -7.59
N ALA A 61 -10.34 7.39 -6.48
CA ALA A 61 -9.45 8.53 -6.45
C ALA A 61 -8.08 8.10 -5.92
N VAL A 62 -7.01 8.64 -6.51
CA VAL A 62 -5.63 8.40 -6.07
C VAL A 62 -4.92 9.74 -5.93
N GLY A 63 -4.28 9.96 -4.78
CA GLY A 63 -3.50 11.17 -4.50
C GLY A 63 -2.01 10.89 -4.36
N SER A 64 -1.18 11.74 -4.94
CA SER A 64 0.29 11.60 -4.95
C SER A 64 1.01 12.89 -4.55
N ASN A 65 2.29 12.74 -4.20
CA ASN A 65 3.18 13.84 -3.81
C ASN A 65 3.50 14.81 -4.96
N THR A 66 3.17 14.49 -6.21
CA THR A 66 3.20 15.47 -7.31
C THR A 66 2.08 16.50 -7.21
N LYS A 67 1.28 16.45 -6.14
CA LYS A 67 0.08 17.28 -5.92
C LYS A 67 -0.98 17.00 -6.97
N THR A 68 -1.03 15.77 -7.47
CA THR A 68 -2.02 15.28 -8.42
C THR A 68 -3.09 14.48 -7.69
N LEU A 69 -4.36 14.74 -8.00
CA LEU A 69 -5.49 13.88 -7.68
C LEU A 69 -6.03 13.29 -8.98
N ARG A 70 -5.95 11.97 -9.15
CA ARG A 70 -6.50 11.27 -10.32
C ARG A 70 -7.81 10.60 -9.97
N ILE A 71 -8.85 10.85 -10.76
CA ILE A 71 -10.12 10.13 -10.68
C ILE A 71 -10.14 9.14 -11.84
N CYS A 72 -10.27 7.86 -11.52
CA CYS A 72 -10.22 6.76 -12.48
C CYS A 72 -11.50 5.94 -12.41
N THR A 73 -11.94 5.42 -13.55
CA THR A 73 -13.03 4.44 -13.61
C THR A 73 -12.50 3.05 -13.29
N TYR A 74 -13.25 2.31 -12.47
CA TYR A 74 -12.97 0.89 -12.27
C TYR A 74 -13.37 0.11 -13.54
N PRO A 75 -12.52 -0.79 -14.06
CA PRO A 75 -12.85 -1.55 -15.27
C PRO A 75 -14.02 -2.50 -15.02
N LYS A 76 -14.82 -2.77 -16.05
CA LYS A 76 -15.85 -3.80 -15.95
C LYS A 76 -15.15 -5.16 -15.92
N ILE A 77 -15.78 -6.16 -15.30
CA ILE A 77 -15.19 -7.50 -15.17
C ILE A 77 -14.85 -8.10 -16.55
N ASP A 78 -15.68 -7.82 -17.55
CA ASP A 78 -15.52 -8.30 -18.93
C ASP A 78 -14.31 -7.68 -19.64
N ASP A 79 -13.84 -6.52 -19.17
CA ASP A 79 -12.70 -5.80 -19.75
C ASP A 79 -11.36 -6.34 -19.22
N VAL A 80 -11.36 -7.08 -18.11
CA VAL A 80 -10.15 -7.58 -17.44
C VAL A 80 -9.79 -8.98 -17.98
N LYS A 81 -9.08 -9.02 -19.12
CA LYS A 81 -8.59 -10.25 -19.79
C LYS A 81 -7.51 -10.98 -19.04
#